data_AF-A0A7J8G080-F1
#
_entry.id   AF-A0A7J8G080-F1
#
_cell.length_a   1.000
_cell.length_b   1.000
_cell.length_c   1.000
_cell.angle_alpha   90.00
_cell.angle_beta   90.00
_cell.angle_gamma   90.00
#
_symmetry.space_group_name_H-M   'P 1'
#
loop_
_entity.id
_entity.type
_entity.pdbx_description
1 polymer ?
#
loop_
_entity_poly.entity_id
_entity_poly.type
_entity_poly.pdbx_seq_one_letter_code
_entity_poly.pdbx_strand_id
1 'polypeptide(L)'
;MLALGHGPQQRTRLALQWRQISWITCWVTLYAVEALPACPFSCKCDPRSLEVDCSGLGLTMVPPDLPAATRTLLLLNNKLSVLPSWAFANLSSLQRLDLSNNFLDQLPSSIFEDLTNLTELQLRNNSIRTLDRDLLQHSPLLRHLDLSINGLAQLPPGLFDRLPALRSLSLRSNRLQSLDRLTFEPLASLQLLQVGDNPWECDCNLRDFKHWMEWFSYRGEHSQPCLGVRNWEGPSWPNTFPGGGALTQAQVGKAVALPLHQPRCRVPASPPKVSRAEEPGCCSPSPHCTPFFSVSPSHSLLSSSLFLLD
;
A
#
# COMPACT_ATOMS: atom_id res chain seq x y z
N MET A 1 -3.97 -65.31 -86.97
CA MET A 1 -2.63 -64.74 -86.71
C MET A 1 -2.76 -63.85 -85.48
N LEU A 2 -2.33 -64.34 -84.30
CA LEU A 2 -1.12 -63.90 -83.58
C LEU A 2 -1.16 -62.39 -83.23
N ALA A 3 -0.99 -61.92 -81.99
CA ALA A 3 -0.18 -62.45 -80.89
C ALA A 3 -0.64 -61.98 -79.49
N LEU A 4 -0.05 -62.63 -78.49
CA LEU A 4 -0.19 -62.53 -77.03
C LEU A 4 0.34 -61.23 -76.40
N GLY A 5 -0.08 -60.94 -75.16
CA GLY A 5 0.66 -60.06 -74.23
C GLY A 5 0.01 -59.78 -72.87
N HIS A 6 0.26 -60.64 -71.87
CA HIS A 6 0.53 -60.41 -70.42
C HIS A 6 -0.40 -59.52 -69.53
N GLY A 7 -0.79 -60.05 -68.35
CA GLY A 7 -1.62 -59.39 -67.29
C GLY A 7 -0.82 -58.46 -66.34
N PRO A 8 -1.18 -58.27 -65.05
CA PRO A 8 -2.39 -58.65 -64.29
C PRO A 8 -3.04 -57.48 -63.49
N GLN A 9 -4.15 -57.81 -62.81
CA GLN A 9 -4.77 -57.17 -61.62
C GLN A 9 -4.41 -55.72 -61.24
N GLN A 10 -5.43 -54.85 -61.21
CA GLN A 10 -5.82 -54.13 -59.98
C GLN A 10 -7.22 -53.50 -60.14
N ARG A 11 -8.22 -54.20 -59.57
CA ARG A 11 -9.48 -53.58 -59.14
C ARG A 11 -9.21 -52.78 -57.86
N THR A 12 -10.05 -51.76 -57.65
CA THR A 12 -10.19 -50.95 -56.41
C THR A 12 -9.12 -49.85 -56.27
N ARG A 13 -9.37 -48.59 -55.91
CA ARG A 13 -10.42 -47.98 -55.07
C ARG A 13 -10.61 -46.50 -55.46
N LEU A 14 -11.70 -46.17 -56.16
CA LEU A 14 -12.33 -44.85 -56.07
C LEU A 14 -13.49 -45.02 -55.11
N ALA A 15 -13.29 -44.59 -53.85
CA ALA A 15 -14.30 -44.37 -52.80
C ALA A 15 -13.79 -44.86 -51.46
N LEU A 16 -12.93 -44.11 -50.77
CA LEU A 16 -12.76 -44.34 -49.33
C LEU A 16 -12.10 -43.19 -48.55
N GLN A 17 -12.55 -41.94 -48.67
CA GLN A 17 -12.04 -40.89 -47.78
C GLN A 17 -13.05 -39.84 -47.29
N TRP A 18 -14.34 -40.18 -47.15
CA TRP A 18 -15.31 -39.28 -46.47
C TRP A 18 -15.79 -39.76 -45.10
N ARG A 19 -15.42 -40.98 -44.65
CA ARG A 19 -15.78 -41.51 -43.32
C ARG A 19 -14.71 -41.33 -42.24
N GLN A 20 -13.48 -40.95 -42.59
CA GLN A 20 -12.36 -40.76 -41.65
C GLN A 20 -12.09 -39.29 -41.32
N ILE A 21 -12.58 -38.34 -42.12
CA ILE A 21 -12.41 -36.90 -41.88
C ILE A 21 -13.29 -36.44 -40.70
N SER A 22 -14.41 -37.12 -40.46
CA SER A 22 -15.38 -36.76 -39.42
C SER A 22 -14.92 -37.03 -37.98
N TRP A 23 -13.87 -37.82 -37.76
CA TRP A 23 -13.40 -38.18 -36.43
C TRP A 23 -12.19 -37.35 -36.03
N ILE A 24 -11.34 -37.00 -37.00
CA ILE A 24 -10.15 -36.16 -36.80
C ILE A 24 -10.55 -34.70 -36.59
N THR A 25 -11.56 -34.18 -37.30
CA THR A 25 -12.06 -32.82 -37.03
C THR A 25 -12.72 -32.73 -35.65
N CYS A 26 -13.44 -33.76 -35.23
CA CYS A 26 -14.03 -33.85 -33.89
C CYS A 26 -12.96 -33.96 -32.79
N TRP A 27 -11.87 -34.72 -33.03
CA TRP A 27 -10.72 -34.82 -32.13
C TRP A 27 -9.88 -33.54 -32.07
N VAL A 28 -9.68 -32.84 -33.19
CA VAL A 28 -8.94 -31.57 -33.23
C VAL A 28 -9.77 -30.43 -32.59
N THR A 29 -11.11 -30.45 -32.73
CA THR A 29 -11.98 -29.53 -31.97
C THR A 29 -12.10 -29.88 -30.49
N LEU A 30 -11.71 -31.09 -30.06
CA LEU A 30 -11.66 -31.48 -28.65
C LEU A 30 -10.34 -31.09 -27.97
N TYR A 31 -9.25 -30.93 -28.73
CA TYR A 31 -7.93 -30.61 -28.18
C TYR A 31 -7.62 -29.10 -28.11
N ALA A 32 -8.38 -28.26 -28.79
CA ALA A 32 -8.15 -26.81 -28.85
C ALA A 32 -9.22 -26.00 -28.09
N VAL A 33 -9.71 -26.52 -26.96
CA VAL A 33 -10.31 -25.65 -25.94
C VAL A 33 -9.30 -25.60 -24.80
N GLU A 34 -8.26 -24.78 -24.99
CA GLU A 34 -7.70 -24.09 -23.83
C GLU A 34 -8.91 -23.40 -23.19
N ALA A 35 -9.35 -23.90 -22.03
CA ALA A 35 -10.37 -23.26 -21.25
C ALA A 35 -9.86 -21.84 -20.98
N LEU A 36 -10.36 -20.87 -21.75
CA LEU A 36 -10.10 -19.46 -21.49
C LEU A 36 -10.44 -19.26 -20.01
N PRO A 37 -9.54 -18.70 -19.20
CA PRO A 37 -9.77 -18.57 -17.78
C PRO A 37 -11.12 -17.88 -17.59
N ALA A 38 -12.07 -18.63 -17.05
CA ALA A 38 -13.47 -18.23 -17.09
C ALA A 38 -13.62 -17.00 -16.19
N CYS A 39 -14.03 -15.88 -16.77
CA CYS A 39 -14.37 -14.70 -16.00
C CYS A 39 -15.57 -15.05 -15.10
N PRO A 40 -15.54 -14.74 -13.78
CA PRO A 40 -16.69 -14.95 -12.92
C PRO A 40 -17.92 -14.22 -13.47
N PHE A 41 -19.10 -14.86 -13.44
CA PHE A 41 -20.31 -14.36 -14.11
C PHE A 41 -20.73 -12.95 -13.65
N SER A 42 -20.46 -12.61 -12.40
CA SER A 42 -20.79 -11.29 -11.84
C SER A 42 -19.79 -10.21 -12.21
N CYS A 43 -18.58 -10.57 -12.63
CA CYS A 43 -17.46 -9.64 -12.82
C CYS A 43 -17.22 -9.30 -14.28
N LYS A 44 -16.47 -8.22 -14.50
CA LYS A 44 -15.99 -7.79 -15.81
C LYS A 44 -14.50 -8.09 -15.90
N CYS A 45 -14.08 -8.83 -16.92
CA CYS A 45 -12.67 -9.13 -17.12
C CYS A 45 -12.16 -8.51 -18.43
N ASP A 46 -11.03 -7.82 -18.38
CA ASP A 46 -10.32 -7.33 -19.55
C ASP A 46 -9.09 -8.21 -19.82
N PRO A 47 -9.10 -9.00 -20.91
CA PRO A 47 -8.01 -9.93 -21.23
C PRO A 47 -6.70 -9.21 -21.64
N ARG A 48 -6.74 -7.93 -22.00
CA ARG A 48 -5.53 -7.18 -22.41
C ARG A 48 -4.76 -6.65 -21.22
N SER A 49 -5.47 -6.05 -20.26
CA SER A 49 -4.89 -5.52 -19.02
C SER A 49 -4.75 -6.60 -17.93
N LEU A 50 -5.40 -7.75 -18.10
CA LEU A 50 -5.51 -8.82 -17.09
C LEU A 50 -6.17 -8.30 -15.80
N GLU A 51 -7.16 -7.42 -15.98
CA GLU A 51 -7.95 -6.82 -14.91
C GLU A 51 -9.28 -7.56 -14.74
N VAL A 52 -9.65 -7.81 -13.49
CA VAL A 52 -10.93 -8.38 -13.08
C VAL A 52 -11.62 -7.38 -12.15
N ASP A 53 -12.69 -6.76 -12.65
CA ASP A 53 -13.51 -5.80 -11.93
C ASP A 53 -14.80 -6.44 -11.42
N CYS A 54 -14.88 -6.59 -10.10
CA CYS A 54 -16.01 -7.12 -9.35
C CYS A 54 -16.60 -6.05 -8.40
N SER A 55 -16.40 -4.76 -8.70
CA SER A 55 -16.72 -3.67 -7.79
C SER A 55 -18.21 -3.32 -7.74
N GLY A 56 -18.73 -2.94 -6.57
CA GLY A 56 -20.10 -2.42 -6.45
C GLY A 56 -21.22 -3.44 -6.69
N LEU A 57 -20.91 -4.73 -6.66
CA LEU A 57 -21.85 -5.82 -6.97
C LEU A 57 -22.59 -6.34 -5.73
N GLY A 58 -22.29 -5.80 -4.54
CA GLY A 58 -22.88 -6.24 -3.28
C GLY A 58 -22.43 -7.64 -2.86
N LEU A 59 -21.25 -8.09 -3.31
CA LEU A 59 -20.72 -9.41 -3.03
C LEU A 59 -20.49 -9.61 -1.53
N THR A 60 -20.94 -10.74 -1.00
CA THR A 60 -20.70 -11.15 0.39
C THR A 60 -19.48 -12.07 0.53
N MET A 61 -19.01 -12.63 -0.59
CA MET A 61 -17.84 -13.49 -0.69
C MET A 61 -17.06 -13.18 -1.98
N VAL A 62 -15.77 -13.51 -2.00
CA VAL A 62 -14.96 -13.43 -3.22
C VAL A 62 -15.51 -14.45 -4.24
N PRO A 63 -15.75 -14.06 -5.51
CA PRO A 63 -16.24 -14.97 -6.52
C PRO A 63 -15.29 -16.17 -6.71
N PRO A 64 -15.82 -17.40 -6.83
CA PRO A 64 -14.99 -18.53 -7.20
C PRO A 64 -14.45 -18.35 -8.64
N ASP A 65 -13.37 -19.05 -8.95
CA ASP A 65 -12.81 -19.17 -10.30
C ASP A 65 -12.19 -17.88 -10.87
N LEU A 66 -11.42 -17.15 -10.05
CA LEU A 66 -10.62 -16.04 -10.55
C LEU A 66 -9.49 -16.53 -11.49
N PRO A 67 -9.28 -15.90 -12.66
CA PRO A 67 -8.17 -16.22 -13.56
C PRO A 67 -6.81 -16.15 -12.85
N ALA A 68 -6.00 -17.21 -12.91
CA ALA A 68 -4.67 -17.23 -12.27
C ALA A 68 -3.69 -16.17 -12.83
N ALA A 69 -3.91 -15.74 -14.08
CA ALA A 69 -3.12 -14.70 -14.74
C ALA A 69 -3.55 -13.26 -14.38
N THR A 70 -4.56 -13.07 -13.52
CA THR A 70 -5.05 -11.75 -13.11
C THR A 70 -3.92 -10.92 -12.51
N ARG A 71 -3.75 -9.69 -13.00
CA ARG A 71 -2.79 -8.69 -12.47
C ARG A 71 -3.47 -7.66 -11.58
N THR A 72 -4.72 -7.31 -11.88
CA THR A 72 -5.49 -6.34 -11.12
C THR A 72 -6.82 -6.96 -10.72
N LEU A 73 -7.10 -7.02 -9.43
CA LEU A 73 -8.39 -7.49 -8.89
C LEU A 73 -9.05 -6.36 -8.10
N LEU A 74 -10.21 -5.92 -8.58
CA LEU A 74 -11.00 -4.86 -7.96
C LEU A 74 -12.24 -5.48 -7.30
N LEU A 75 -12.30 -5.40 -5.98
CA LEU A 75 -13.40 -5.90 -5.13
C LEU A 75 -13.97 -4.78 -4.24
N LEU A 76 -13.71 -3.52 -4.59
CA LEU A 76 -14.16 -2.37 -3.81
C LEU A 76 -15.68 -2.19 -3.82
N ASN A 77 -16.20 -1.53 -2.78
CA ASN A 77 -17.63 -1.23 -2.62
C ASN A 77 -18.52 -2.48 -2.61
N ASN A 78 -18.08 -3.54 -1.93
CA ASN A 78 -18.87 -4.77 -1.76
C ASN A 78 -19.31 -4.94 -0.29
N LYS A 79 -19.81 -6.12 0.05
CA LYS A 79 -20.27 -6.49 1.39
C LYS A 79 -19.43 -7.63 1.99
N LEU A 80 -18.15 -7.69 1.64
CA LEU A 80 -17.24 -8.72 2.13
C LEU A 80 -17.01 -8.51 3.63
N SER A 81 -17.29 -9.54 4.43
CA SER A 81 -17.10 -9.50 5.89
C SER A 81 -16.05 -10.51 6.37
N VAL A 82 -15.96 -11.66 5.68
CA VAL A 82 -15.01 -12.72 5.96
C VAL A 82 -14.31 -13.11 4.67
N LEU A 83 -12.98 -13.18 4.72
CA LEU A 83 -12.17 -13.73 3.64
C LEU A 83 -11.68 -15.12 4.07
N PRO A 84 -12.04 -16.20 3.34
CA PRO A 84 -11.42 -17.49 3.59
C PRO A 84 -9.92 -17.42 3.25
N SER A 85 -9.07 -18.15 3.97
CA SER A 85 -7.60 -18.12 3.78
C SER A 85 -7.14 -18.40 2.35
N TRP A 86 -7.96 -19.12 1.57
CA TRP A 86 -7.69 -19.49 0.18
C TRP A 86 -8.32 -18.53 -0.86
N ALA A 87 -8.95 -17.42 -0.45
CA ALA A 87 -9.69 -16.54 -1.37
C ALA A 87 -8.85 -16.01 -2.54
N PHE A 88 -7.53 -15.86 -2.32
CA PHE A 88 -6.59 -15.38 -3.32
C PHE A 88 -5.48 -16.40 -3.63
N ALA A 89 -5.73 -17.68 -3.31
CA ALA A 89 -4.78 -18.75 -3.59
C ALA A 89 -4.47 -18.83 -5.09
N ASN A 90 -3.23 -19.16 -5.44
CA ASN A 90 -2.72 -19.26 -6.82
C ASN A 90 -2.76 -17.96 -7.66
N LEU A 91 -3.07 -16.80 -7.08
CA LEU A 91 -3.02 -15.51 -7.79
C LEU A 91 -1.62 -14.88 -7.75
N SER A 92 -0.58 -15.66 -8.06
CA SER A 92 0.82 -15.23 -7.96
C SER A 92 1.21 -14.12 -8.95
N SER A 93 0.42 -13.90 -10.00
CA SER A 93 0.60 -12.81 -10.97
C SER A 93 -0.02 -11.48 -10.52
N LEU A 94 -0.76 -11.47 -9.39
CA LEU A 94 -1.49 -10.31 -8.92
C LEU A 94 -0.53 -9.21 -8.47
N GLN A 95 -0.74 -8.01 -8.99
CA GLN A 95 0.06 -6.81 -8.73
C GLN A 95 -0.72 -5.77 -7.96
N ARG A 96 -2.04 -5.68 -8.18
CA ARG A 96 -2.94 -4.74 -7.49
C ARG A 96 -4.16 -5.48 -6.97
N LEU A 97 -4.42 -5.32 -5.68
CA LEU A 97 -5.61 -5.82 -5.00
C LEU A 97 -6.32 -4.67 -4.30
N ASP A 98 -7.58 -4.43 -4.67
CA ASP A 98 -8.42 -3.42 -4.02
C ASP A 98 -9.62 -4.06 -3.31
N LEU A 99 -9.60 -4.00 -1.99
CA LEU A 99 -10.64 -4.48 -1.08
C LEU A 99 -11.31 -3.32 -0.31
N SER A 100 -11.17 -2.09 -0.81
CA SER A 100 -11.65 -0.90 -0.13
C SER A 100 -13.18 -0.86 0.01
N ASN A 101 -13.68 -0.17 1.03
CA ASN A 101 -15.13 -0.01 1.28
C ASN A 101 -15.85 -1.37 1.36
N ASN A 102 -15.35 -2.25 2.22
CA ASN A 102 -15.98 -3.51 2.60
C ASN A 102 -16.19 -3.53 4.13
N PHE A 103 -16.55 -4.69 4.70
CA PHE A 103 -16.83 -4.85 6.13
C PHE A 103 -15.85 -5.84 6.79
N LEU A 104 -14.60 -5.87 6.31
CA LEU A 104 -13.59 -6.79 6.83
C LEU A 104 -13.18 -6.36 8.25
N ASP A 105 -13.34 -7.25 9.23
CA ASP A 105 -12.92 -7.02 10.63
C ASP A 105 -11.59 -7.72 10.95
N GLN A 106 -11.35 -8.87 10.30
CA GLN A 106 -10.14 -9.68 10.47
C GLN A 106 -9.63 -10.16 9.11
N LEU A 107 -8.31 -10.33 9.02
CA LEU A 107 -7.63 -10.91 7.87
C LEU A 107 -6.91 -12.19 8.34
N PRO A 108 -7.13 -13.34 7.69
CA PRO A 108 -6.34 -14.53 7.96
C PRO A 108 -4.86 -14.27 7.69
N SER A 109 -3.96 -14.81 8.51
CA SER A 109 -2.51 -14.56 8.37
C SER A 109 -1.93 -15.01 7.02
N SER A 110 -2.50 -16.06 6.41
CA SER A 110 -2.08 -16.62 5.12
C SER A 110 -2.81 -16.05 3.91
N ILE A 111 -3.70 -15.07 4.06
CA ILE A 111 -4.56 -14.59 2.97
C ILE A 111 -3.78 -14.01 1.77
N PHE A 112 -2.57 -13.51 2.01
CA PHE A 112 -1.70 -12.93 0.99
C PHE A 112 -0.43 -13.77 0.72
N GLU A 113 -0.37 -15.01 1.20
CA GLU A 113 0.82 -15.87 1.13
C GLU A 113 1.30 -16.11 -0.32
N ASP A 114 0.37 -16.35 -1.24
CA ASP A 114 0.70 -16.61 -2.66
C ASP A 114 0.95 -15.33 -3.49
N LEU A 115 0.67 -14.14 -2.93
CA LEU A 115 0.70 -12.85 -3.64
C LEU A 115 2.11 -12.25 -3.71
N THR A 116 3.04 -13.03 -4.26
CA THR A 116 4.46 -12.71 -4.34
C THR A 116 4.81 -11.51 -5.22
N ASN A 117 3.97 -11.20 -6.22
CA ASN A 117 4.14 -10.05 -7.12
C ASN A 117 3.30 -8.82 -6.73
N LEU A 118 2.68 -8.83 -5.55
CA LEU A 118 1.80 -7.76 -5.12
C LEU A 118 2.59 -6.45 -4.92
N THR A 119 2.13 -5.38 -5.56
CA THR A 119 2.75 -4.04 -5.50
C THR A 119 1.84 -3.01 -4.85
N GLU A 120 0.53 -3.24 -4.86
CA GLU A 120 -0.45 -2.33 -4.31
C GLU A 120 -1.58 -3.11 -3.62
N LEU A 121 -1.80 -2.78 -2.35
CA LEU A 121 -2.85 -3.35 -1.51
C LEU A 121 -3.67 -2.23 -0.89
N GLN A 122 -4.95 -2.17 -1.26
CA GLN A 122 -5.90 -1.18 -0.78
C GLN A 122 -6.91 -1.88 0.15
N LEU A 123 -6.87 -1.54 1.44
CA LEU A 123 -7.76 -2.05 2.49
C LEU A 123 -8.53 -0.91 3.16
N ARG A 124 -8.59 0.25 2.49
CA ARG A 124 -9.20 1.47 3.02
C ARG A 124 -10.67 1.29 3.35
N ASN A 125 -11.14 1.93 4.42
CA ASN A 125 -12.56 1.94 4.80
C ASN A 125 -13.11 0.52 4.99
N ASN A 126 -12.48 -0.22 5.90
CA ASN A 126 -12.94 -1.49 6.42
C ASN A 126 -13.10 -1.36 7.95
N SER A 127 -13.27 -2.48 8.66
CA SER A 127 -13.41 -2.51 10.12
C SER A 127 -12.22 -3.21 10.80
N ILE A 128 -11.05 -3.25 10.15
CA ILE A 128 -9.92 -4.06 10.61
C ILE A 128 -9.36 -3.50 11.92
N ARG A 129 -9.32 -4.31 12.98
CA ARG A 129 -8.87 -3.89 14.32
C ARG A 129 -7.46 -4.34 14.66
N THR A 130 -7.07 -5.49 14.13
CA THR A 130 -5.78 -6.14 14.40
C THR A 130 -5.23 -6.71 13.11
N LEU A 131 -3.91 -6.68 12.97
CA LEU A 131 -3.18 -7.34 11.89
C LEU A 131 -2.29 -8.43 12.49
N ASP A 132 -2.10 -9.50 11.75
CA ASP A 132 -1.09 -10.49 12.09
C ASP A 132 0.30 -9.97 11.69
N ARG A 133 1.32 -10.27 12.51
CA ARG A 133 2.71 -9.91 12.23
C ARG A 133 3.20 -10.49 10.90
N ASP A 134 2.74 -11.67 10.54
CA ASP A 134 3.25 -12.43 9.40
C ASP A 134 2.43 -12.16 8.11
N LEU A 135 1.35 -11.36 8.21
CA LEU A 135 0.38 -11.08 7.14
C LEU A 135 1.00 -10.64 5.80
N LEU A 136 2.07 -9.84 5.87
CA LEU A 136 2.69 -9.20 4.69
C LEU A 136 4.08 -9.77 4.36
N GLN A 137 4.51 -10.84 5.02
CA GLN A 137 5.89 -11.35 4.87
C GLN A 137 6.20 -11.90 3.47
N HIS A 138 5.18 -12.34 2.74
CA HIS A 138 5.30 -12.95 1.42
C HIS A 138 5.11 -11.96 0.25
N SER A 139 4.95 -10.66 0.52
CA SER A 139 4.78 -9.61 -0.50
C SER A 139 5.94 -8.61 -0.51
N PRO A 140 7.19 -9.02 -0.78
CA PRO A 140 8.37 -8.16 -0.68
C PRO A 140 8.41 -7.03 -1.72
N LEU A 141 7.60 -7.13 -2.78
CA LEU A 141 7.47 -6.14 -3.84
C LEU A 141 6.43 -5.07 -3.56
N LEU A 142 5.75 -5.12 -2.40
CA LEU A 142 4.69 -4.17 -2.06
C LEU A 142 5.25 -2.75 -1.98
N ARG A 143 4.63 -1.82 -2.71
CA ARG A 143 5.02 -0.40 -2.82
C ARG A 143 3.99 0.53 -2.18
N HIS A 144 2.72 0.18 -2.26
CA HIS A 144 1.62 0.99 -1.79
C HIS A 144 0.71 0.16 -0.89
N LEU A 145 0.53 0.62 0.34
CA LEU A 145 -0.34 -0.01 1.33
C LEU A 145 -1.25 1.05 1.94
N ASP A 146 -2.56 0.92 1.72
CA ASP A 146 -3.57 1.77 2.35
C ASP A 146 -4.37 0.97 3.37
N LEU A 147 -4.17 1.30 4.65
CA LEU A 147 -4.91 0.80 5.80
C LEU A 147 -5.76 1.91 6.44
N SER A 148 -5.99 3.02 5.74
CA SER A 148 -6.72 4.15 6.29
C SER A 148 -8.20 3.86 6.52
N ILE A 149 -8.82 4.61 7.42
CA ILE A 149 -10.24 4.47 7.76
C ILE A 149 -10.52 3.01 8.18
N ASN A 150 -9.83 2.56 9.23
CA ASN A 150 -10.02 1.25 9.84
C ASN A 150 -10.14 1.41 11.37
N GLY A 151 -10.13 0.30 12.10
CA GLY A 151 -10.21 0.27 13.56
C GLY A 151 -8.88 -0.05 14.24
N LEU A 152 -7.72 0.12 13.57
CA LEU A 152 -6.44 -0.35 14.09
C LEU A 152 -6.05 0.39 15.36
N ALA A 153 -5.95 -0.34 16.47
CA ALA A 153 -5.55 0.21 17.76
C ALA A 153 -4.02 0.17 17.96
N GLN A 154 -3.37 -0.84 17.40
CA GLN A 154 -1.92 -1.05 17.46
C GLN A 154 -1.43 -1.73 16.18
N LEU A 155 -0.13 -1.60 15.89
CA LEU A 155 0.54 -2.37 14.83
C LEU A 155 1.43 -3.44 15.47
N PRO A 156 1.38 -4.70 15.00
CA PRO A 156 2.25 -5.74 15.53
C PRO A 156 3.73 -5.43 15.20
N PRO A 157 4.66 -5.62 16.15
CA PRO A 157 6.08 -5.46 15.89
C PRO A 157 6.56 -6.37 14.77
N GLY A 158 7.26 -5.78 13.79
CA GLY A 158 7.81 -6.51 12.65
C GLY A 158 6.87 -6.74 11.48
N LEU A 159 5.66 -6.16 11.49
CA LEU A 159 4.71 -6.21 10.37
C LEU A 159 5.34 -5.84 9.02
N PHE A 160 6.28 -4.90 9.06
CA PHE A 160 6.88 -4.28 7.87
C PHE A 160 8.32 -4.75 7.59
N ASP A 161 8.86 -5.71 8.36
CA ASP A 161 10.27 -6.15 8.28
C ASP A 161 10.66 -6.69 6.90
N ARG A 162 9.68 -7.22 6.15
CA ARG A 162 9.87 -7.82 4.82
C ARG A 162 9.41 -6.93 3.67
N LEU A 163 9.22 -5.64 3.90
CA LEU A 163 8.71 -4.69 2.90
C LEU A 163 9.74 -3.61 2.50
N PRO A 164 10.94 -3.98 2.01
CA PRO A 164 11.97 -3.00 1.67
C PRO A 164 11.59 -2.09 0.49
N ALA A 165 10.62 -2.52 -0.33
CA ALA A 165 10.14 -1.80 -1.50
C ALA A 165 8.99 -0.81 -1.20
N LEU A 166 8.47 -0.77 0.04
CA LEU A 166 7.31 0.05 0.38
C LEU A 166 7.66 1.53 0.24
N ARG A 167 6.84 2.26 -0.51
CA ARG A 167 7.01 3.69 -0.81
C ARG A 167 5.93 4.54 -0.17
N SER A 168 4.72 4.01 -0.08
CA SER A 168 3.57 4.72 0.47
C SER A 168 2.84 3.84 1.47
N LEU A 169 2.64 4.38 2.67
CA LEU A 169 1.88 3.77 3.74
C LEU A 169 0.87 4.77 4.28
N SER A 170 -0.41 4.40 4.28
CA SER A 170 -1.46 5.19 4.92
C SER A 170 -2.07 4.43 6.09
N LEU A 171 -2.02 5.06 7.26
CA LEU A 171 -2.60 4.64 8.54
C LEU A 171 -3.61 5.69 9.04
N ARG A 172 -3.99 6.65 8.19
CA ARG A 172 -4.88 7.76 8.52
C ARG A 172 -6.23 7.26 9.04
N SER A 173 -6.85 7.98 9.98
CA SER A 173 -8.21 7.65 10.45
C SER A 173 -8.32 6.24 11.03
N ASN A 174 -7.41 5.89 11.94
CA ASN A 174 -7.44 4.66 12.72
C ASN A 174 -7.63 4.99 14.22
N ARG A 175 -7.35 4.02 15.10
CA ARG A 175 -7.43 4.17 16.57
C ARG A 175 -6.06 4.08 17.23
N LEU A 176 -5.00 4.42 16.51
CA LEU A 176 -3.63 4.36 17.02
C LEU A 176 -3.40 5.45 18.07
N GLN A 177 -2.91 5.04 19.24
CA GLN A 177 -2.54 5.95 20.33
C GLN A 177 -1.05 6.24 20.34
N SER A 178 -0.23 5.26 19.98
CA SER A 178 1.22 5.39 19.91
C SER A 178 1.78 4.56 18.77
N LEU A 179 3.00 4.92 18.34
CA LEU A 179 3.78 4.20 17.36
C LEU A 179 5.23 4.20 17.81
N ASP A 180 5.94 3.11 17.56
CA ASP A 180 7.37 3.03 17.79
C ASP A 180 8.11 3.37 16.48
N ARG A 181 9.19 4.15 16.58
CA ARG A 181 10.07 4.41 15.43
C ARG A 181 10.63 3.12 14.84
N LEU A 182 10.88 2.10 15.67
CA LEU A 182 11.47 0.83 15.26
C LEU A 182 10.57 0.09 14.26
N THR A 183 9.25 0.30 14.31
CA THR A 183 8.30 -0.27 13.36
C THR A 183 8.56 0.19 11.92
N PHE A 184 9.15 1.37 11.72
CA PHE A 184 9.36 1.98 10.41
C PHE A 184 10.82 1.95 9.93
N GLU A 185 11.79 1.59 10.78
CA GLU A 185 13.19 1.48 10.40
C GLU A 185 13.46 0.53 9.20
N PRO A 186 12.77 -0.62 9.06
CA PRO A 186 12.97 -1.51 7.91
C PRO A 186 12.55 -0.91 6.56
N LEU A 187 11.70 0.14 6.57
CA LEU A 187 11.09 0.72 5.37
C LEU A 187 12.04 1.70 4.67
N ALA A 188 13.16 1.19 4.16
CA ALA A 188 14.23 2.00 3.56
C ALA A 188 13.79 2.84 2.35
N SER A 189 12.76 2.39 1.62
CA SER A 189 12.25 3.05 0.41
C SER A 189 11.03 3.95 0.67
N LEU A 190 10.63 4.15 1.93
CA LEU A 190 9.41 4.90 2.26
C LEU A 190 9.55 6.36 1.88
N GLN A 191 8.57 6.87 1.14
CA GLN A 191 8.50 8.24 0.63
C GLN A 191 7.30 9.00 1.21
N LEU A 192 6.20 8.29 1.47
CA LEU A 192 4.97 8.86 1.97
C LEU A 192 4.45 8.03 3.15
N LEU A 193 4.28 8.68 4.30
CA LEU A 193 3.64 8.10 5.48
C LEU A 193 2.52 9.03 5.94
N GLN A 194 1.30 8.51 6.00
CA GLN A 194 0.12 9.26 6.45
C GLN A 194 -0.39 8.66 7.77
N VAL A 195 -0.32 9.44 8.85
CA VAL A 195 -0.71 9.03 10.22
C VAL A 195 -1.73 9.98 10.85
N GLY A 196 -2.31 10.88 10.05
CA GLY A 196 -3.33 11.83 10.51
C GLY A 196 -4.59 11.17 11.06
N ASP A 197 -5.44 11.94 11.72
CA ASP A 197 -6.74 11.49 12.23
C ASP A 197 -6.69 10.25 13.13
N ASN A 198 -5.71 10.16 14.02
CA ASN A 198 -5.59 9.10 15.02
C ASN A 198 -5.59 9.72 16.44
N PRO A 199 -6.11 9.02 17.47
CA PRO A 199 -6.17 9.51 18.84
C PRO A 199 -4.82 9.43 19.55
N TRP A 200 -3.81 10.16 19.06
CA TRP A 200 -2.44 10.12 19.56
C TRP A 200 -2.34 10.51 21.04
N GLU A 201 -1.76 9.63 21.85
CA GLU A 201 -1.37 9.89 23.24
C GLU A 201 0.02 10.53 23.24
N CYS A 202 0.06 11.83 23.52
CA CYS A 202 1.30 12.60 23.49
C CYS A 202 2.05 12.55 24.81
N ASP A 203 2.40 11.32 25.19
CA ASP A 203 3.27 11.02 26.30
C ASP A 203 4.72 10.80 25.82
N CYS A 204 5.53 10.21 26.68
CA CYS A 204 6.92 9.92 26.34
C CYS A 204 7.14 8.71 25.45
N ASN A 205 6.14 7.84 25.30
CA ASN A 205 6.22 6.72 24.38
C ASN A 205 6.15 7.20 22.92
N LEU A 206 5.44 8.30 22.65
CA LEU A 206 5.35 8.89 21.31
C LEU A 206 6.55 9.77 20.95
N ARG A 207 7.42 10.12 21.91
CA ARG A 207 8.56 11.06 21.71
C ARG A 207 9.49 10.62 20.59
N ASP A 208 9.92 9.36 20.61
CA ASP A 208 10.87 8.85 19.63
C ASP A 208 10.29 8.82 18.21
N PHE A 209 9.02 8.45 18.09
CA PHE A 209 8.32 8.48 16.82
C PHE A 209 8.12 9.90 16.28
N LYS A 210 7.84 10.88 17.15
CA LYS A 210 7.77 12.30 16.77
C LYS A 210 9.09 12.77 16.16
N HIS A 211 10.22 12.55 16.84
CA HIS A 211 11.53 12.95 16.32
C HIS A 211 11.90 12.23 15.02
N TRP A 212 11.52 10.97 14.89
CA TRP A 212 11.67 10.23 13.66
C TRP A 212 10.85 10.84 12.51
N MET A 213 9.59 11.24 12.77
CA MET A 213 8.72 11.90 11.79
C MET A 213 9.27 13.26 11.35
N GLU A 214 9.81 14.07 12.27
CA GLU A 214 10.47 15.35 11.97
C GLU A 214 11.64 15.15 10.99
N TRP A 215 12.52 14.18 11.28
CA TRP A 215 13.62 13.83 10.38
C TRP A 215 13.12 13.26 9.04
N PHE A 216 12.10 12.41 9.06
CA PHE A 216 11.53 11.80 7.86
C PHE A 216 10.98 12.86 6.90
N SER A 217 10.25 13.85 7.43
CA SER A 217 9.74 14.99 6.65
C SER A 217 10.88 15.82 6.04
N TYR A 218 11.92 16.12 6.83
CA TYR A 218 13.07 16.89 6.36
C TYR A 218 13.87 16.17 5.25
N ARG A 219 14.03 14.84 5.35
CA ARG A 219 14.65 14.03 4.28
C ARG A 219 13.86 14.16 2.97
N GLY A 220 12.53 14.14 3.04
CA GLY A 220 11.65 14.23 1.87
C GLY A 220 11.87 15.53 1.08
N GLU A 221 11.92 16.67 1.78
CA GLU A 221 12.08 18.00 1.17
C GLU A 221 13.39 18.19 0.40
N HIS A 222 14.47 17.53 0.82
CA HIS A 222 15.80 17.67 0.19
C HIS A 222 16.14 16.59 -0.84
N SER A 223 15.23 15.63 -1.07
CA SER A 223 15.44 14.53 -2.02
C SER A 223 15.01 14.83 -3.46
N GLN A 224 14.46 16.02 -3.74
CA GLN A 224 14.09 16.47 -5.10
C GLN A 224 14.67 17.86 -5.44
N PRO A 225 15.31 18.05 -6.62
CA PRO A 225 15.68 19.37 -7.11
C PRO A 225 14.46 20.10 -7.67
N CYS A 226 14.13 21.27 -7.10
CA CYS A 226 13.32 22.35 -7.69
C CYS A 226 12.10 21.94 -8.55
N LEU A 227 11.18 21.15 -8.00
CA LEU A 227 9.78 21.11 -8.46
C LEU A 227 8.91 20.97 -7.21
N GLY A 228 8.29 22.06 -6.79
CA GLY A 228 7.36 22.05 -5.66
C GLY A 228 6.14 21.16 -5.97
N VAL A 229 5.88 20.19 -5.11
CA VAL A 229 4.60 19.46 -5.03
C VAL A 229 4.32 19.32 -3.54
N ARG A 230 3.48 20.19 -2.96
CA ARG A 230 2.01 20.09 -2.83
C ARG A 230 1.53 18.87 -2.03
N ASN A 231 0.75 19.21 -1.02
CA ASN A 231 -0.12 18.36 -0.19
C ASN A 231 0.55 17.64 0.98
N TRP A 232 1.14 18.45 1.85
CA TRP A 232 1.11 18.17 3.29
C TRP A 232 -0.31 18.46 3.80
N GLU A 233 -1.05 17.43 4.22
CA GLU A 233 -2.30 17.54 5.00
C GLU A 233 -2.10 16.83 6.35
N GLY A 234 -1.04 17.20 7.07
CA GLY A 234 -0.70 16.70 8.41
C GLY A 234 -0.53 17.84 9.42
N PRO A 235 -0.66 17.58 10.73
CA PRO A 235 -0.65 18.64 11.74
C PRO A 235 0.74 19.24 11.95
N SER A 236 0.78 20.53 12.30
CA SER A 236 1.94 21.18 12.90
C SER A 236 2.14 20.67 14.33
N TRP A 237 3.28 20.03 14.60
CA TRP A 237 3.60 19.56 15.95
C TRP A 237 3.93 20.74 16.87
N PRO A 238 3.49 20.73 18.15
CA PRO A 238 3.97 21.72 19.10
C PRO A 238 5.49 21.58 19.30
N ASN A 239 6.18 22.72 19.32
CA ASN A 239 7.62 22.82 19.52
C ASN A 239 8.07 22.40 20.92
N THR A 240 7.14 22.12 21.84
CA THR A 240 7.42 21.86 23.25
C THR A 240 6.49 20.78 23.81
N PHE A 241 7.09 19.76 24.43
CA PHE A 241 6.39 18.91 25.38
C PHE A 241 6.23 19.69 26.70
N PRO A 242 5.09 19.60 27.40
CA PRO A 242 4.93 20.25 28.69
C PRO A 242 5.98 19.71 29.68
N GLY A 243 6.88 20.59 30.12
CA GLY A 243 8.01 20.26 31.00
C GLY A 243 9.38 20.73 30.51
N GLY A 244 9.53 21.12 29.23
CA GLY A 244 10.74 21.78 28.75
C GLY A 244 10.79 23.23 29.19
N GLY A 245 11.55 23.55 30.23
CA GLY A 245 11.82 24.93 30.65
C GLY A 245 12.34 25.77 29.49
N ALA A 246 11.85 27.01 29.37
CA ALA A 246 12.34 27.97 28.40
C ALA A 246 13.85 28.17 28.61
N LEU A 247 14.66 27.78 27.63
CA LEU A 247 16.04 28.27 27.55
C LEU A 247 15.95 29.77 27.25
N THR A 248 16.20 30.57 28.28
CA THR A 248 16.33 32.01 28.16
C THR A 248 17.41 32.35 27.14
N GLN A 249 17.07 33.29 26.27
CA GLN A 249 17.87 33.86 25.21
C GLN A 249 19.12 34.55 25.79
N ALA A 250 20.17 33.78 26.10
CA ALA A 250 21.43 34.32 26.62
C ALA A 250 22.61 33.41 26.28
N GLN A 251 22.87 33.21 24.98
CA GLN A 251 24.19 32.79 24.46
C GLN A 251 24.26 32.96 22.93
N VAL A 252 23.86 34.14 22.44
CA VAL A 252 24.22 34.59 21.08
C VAL A 252 25.34 35.60 21.24
N GLY A 253 26.58 35.15 21.07
CA GLY A 253 27.73 36.01 21.27
C GLY A 253 29.08 35.36 20.99
N LYS A 254 29.34 35.04 19.71
CA LYS A 254 30.62 35.31 19.02
C LYS A 254 30.55 34.78 17.59
N ALA A 255 30.30 35.71 16.66
CA ALA A 255 30.57 35.51 15.25
C ALA A 255 32.09 35.41 15.06
N VAL A 256 32.57 34.24 14.65
CA VAL A 256 33.87 34.10 13.98
C VAL A 256 33.55 34.03 12.49
N ALA A 257 33.87 35.09 11.76
CA ALA A 257 33.83 35.10 10.31
C ALA A 257 35.06 34.37 9.76
N LEU A 258 34.85 33.44 8.81
CA LEU A 258 35.74 32.97 7.73
C LEU A 258 35.19 31.63 7.15
N PRO A 259 35.47 31.28 5.88
CA PRO A 259 35.19 31.97 4.62
C PRO A 259 34.17 31.18 3.75
N LEU A 260 33.82 31.77 2.60
CA LEU A 260 32.98 31.19 1.53
C LEU A 260 33.49 29.82 1.04
N HIS A 261 32.99 28.75 1.66
CA HIS A 261 32.84 27.43 1.06
C HIS A 261 31.53 26.88 1.59
N GLN A 262 30.50 26.79 0.74
CA GLN A 262 29.25 26.15 1.09
C GLN A 262 29.55 24.70 1.50
N PRO A 263 29.36 24.30 2.78
CA PRO A 263 29.38 22.89 3.09
C PRO A 263 28.13 22.32 2.42
N ARG A 264 28.33 21.37 1.49
CA ARG A 264 27.24 20.50 1.03
C ARG A 264 26.53 19.98 2.28
N CYS A 265 25.28 20.37 2.47
CA CYS A 265 24.44 19.82 3.52
C CYS A 265 24.25 18.33 3.20
N ARG A 266 25.09 17.47 3.78
CA ARG A 266 24.88 16.02 3.78
C ARG A 266 23.71 15.76 4.71
N VAL A 267 22.54 15.49 4.16
CA VAL A 267 21.43 14.89 4.90
C VAL A 267 21.92 13.53 5.42
N PRO A 268 21.76 13.21 6.72
CA PRO A 268 22.13 11.90 7.26
C PRO A 268 21.37 10.79 6.53
N ALA A 269 22.09 9.82 5.98
CA ALA A 269 21.51 8.68 5.26
C ALA A 269 20.63 7.79 6.16
N SER A 270 20.82 7.86 7.48
CA SER A 270 20.08 7.12 8.50
C SER A 270 19.46 8.07 9.53
N PRO A 271 18.37 7.68 10.22
CA PRO A 271 17.84 8.46 11.32
C PRO A 271 18.92 8.67 12.40
N PRO A 272 18.87 9.78 13.14
CA PRO A 272 19.81 10.01 14.24
C PRO A 272 19.68 8.86 15.25
N LYS A 273 20.80 8.16 15.51
CA LYS A 273 20.87 7.21 16.62
C LYS A 273 20.84 8.02 17.91
N VAL A 274 19.71 8.03 18.60
CA VAL A 274 19.64 8.60 19.95
C VAL A 274 20.44 7.67 20.86
N SER A 275 21.72 8.01 21.09
CA SER A 275 22.49 7.41 22.16
C SER A 275 21.81 7.78 23.47
N ARG A 276 21.60 6.78 24.32
CA ARG A 276 21.05 6.89 25.68
C ARG A 276 21.99 7.75 26.54
N ALA A 277 21.99 9.06 26.32
CA ALA A 277 22.53 10.07 27.21
C ALA A 277 21.33 10.68 27.92
N GLU A 278 21.40 10.74 29.25
CA GLU A 278 20.40 11.34 30.12
C GLU A 278 20.11 12.78 29.70
N GLU A 279 19.06 12.98 28.91
CA GLU A 279 18.39 14.28 28.76
C GLU A 279 17.18 14.34 29.70
N PRO A 280 16.89 15.52 30.29
CA PRO A 280 16.06 15.61 31.49
C PRO A 280 14.61 15.17 31.24
N GLY A 281 14.21 14.15 32.00
CA GLY A 281 12.93 14.06 32.69
C GLY A 281 11.67 14.30 31.87
N CYS A 282 11.13 13.22 31.30
CA CYS A 282 9.72 13.12 30.98
C CYS A 282 8.84 13.46 32.19
N CYS A 283 8.24 14.65 32.20
CA CYS A 283 7.18 14.99 33.16
C CYS A 283 5.83 14.42 32.68
N SER A 284 4.97 14.09 33.65
CA SER A 284 3.68 13.39 33.57
C SER A 284 2.75 13.77 32.39
N PRO A 285 1.85 12.85 31.99
CA PRO A 285 1.07 12.96 30.75
C PRO A 285 0.19 14.22 30.70
N SER A 286 0.29 14.97 29.60
CA SER A 286 -0.69 16.00 29.27
C SER A 286 -1.81 15.37 28.44
N PRO A 287 -3.09 15.54 28.83
CA PRO A 287 -4.23 14.87 28.17
C PRO A 287 -4.57 15.42 26.78
N HIS A 288 -3.86 16.46 26.32
CA HIS A 288 -4.17 17.13 25.06
C HIS A 288 -2.90 17.37 24.26
N CYS A 289 -2.65 16.51 23.29
CA CYS A 289 -2.11 17.01 22.04
C CYS A 289 -3.22 17.85 21.41
N THR A 290 -3.07 19.16 21.35
CA THR A 290 -3.97 19.99 20.54
C THR A 290 -3.93 19.47 19.11
N PRO A 291 -5.04 18.99 18.56
CA PRO A 291 -5.13 18.68 17.15
C PRO A 291 -5.15 20.04 16.43
N PHE A 292 -4.05 20.48 15.82
CA PHE A 292 -4.17 21.49 14.75
C PHE A 292 -4.75 20.78 13.53
N PHE A 293 -6.07 20.60 13.54
CA PHE A 293 -6.86 20.10 12.43
C PHE A 293 -7.71 21.26 11.91
N SER A 294 -7.57 21.53 10.61
CA SER A 294 -8.31 22.49 9.79
C SER A 294 -8.07 23.99 10.07
N VAL A 295 -7.50 24.67 9.08
CA VAL A 295 -8.07 25.91 8.55
C VAL A 295 -8.01 25.82 7.02
N SER A 296 -9.12 25.46 6.39
CA SER A 296 -9.35 25.85 5.00
C SER A 296 -9.64 27.35 4.97
N PRO A 297 -9.18 28.12 3.97
CA PRO A 297 -9.41 29.55 3.93
C PRO A 297 -10.89 29.83 3.64
N SER A 298 -11.65 30.21 4.67
CA SER A 298 -12.85 30.99 4.45
C SER A 298 -12.42 32.33 3.89
N HIS A 299 -12.77 32.59 2.63
CA HIS A 299 -12.89 33.94 2.11
C HIS A 299 -13.72 34.79 3.08
N SER A 300 -13.08 35.71 3.77
CA SER A 300 -13.72 36.94 4.26
C SER A 300 -12.84 38.10 3.81
N LEU A 301 -13.26 38.67 2.69
CA LEU A 301 -12.89 40.01 2.26
C LEU A 301 -13.30 41.04 3.34
N LEU A 302 -12.52 42.12 3.42
CA LEU A 302 -12.76 43.38 4.16
C LEU A 302 -12.49 43.24 5.68
N SER A 303 -11.79 44.14 6.37
CA SER A 303 -11.50 45.55 6.11
C SER A 303 -10.23 45.96 6.86
N SER A 304 -9.45 46.82 6.22
CA SER A 304 -8.43 47.67 6.83
C SER A 304 -8.96 48.45 8.03
N SER A 305 -8.16 48.58 9.08
CA SER A 305 -8.10 49.68 10.07
C SER A 305 -6.86 49.42 10.95
N LEU A 306 -5.69 50.00 10.66
CA LEU A 306 -5.22 51.26 11.26
C LEU A 306 -5.49 51.34 12.77
N PHE A 307 -4.49 51.04 13.60
CA PHE A 307 -4.23 51.78 14.83
C PHE A 307 -2.72 51.84 15.07
N LEU A 308 -2.18 53.04 14.86
CA LEU A 308 -0.92 53.52 15.38
C LEU A 308 -1.07 53.78 16.89
N LEU A 309 0.06 53.68 17.57
CA LEU A 309 0.32 54.02 18.97
C LEU A 309 -0.25 55.39 19.38
N ASP A 310 -0.83 55.44 20.57
CA ASP A 310 -0.32 56.21 21.71
C ASP A 310 -0.57 55.42 23.00
#